data_AF-A0ABC8V567-F1
#
_entry.id   AF-A0ABC8V567-F1
#
_cell.length_a   1.000
_cell.length_b   1.000
_cell.length_c   1.000
_cell.angle_alpha   90.00
_cell.angle_beta   90.00
_cell.angle_gamma   90.00
#
_symmetry.space_group_name_H-M   'P 1'
#
loop_
_entity.id
_entity.type
_entity.pdbx_description
1 polymer ?
#
loop_
_entity_poly.entity_id
_entity_poly.type
_entity_poly.pdbx_seq_one_letter_code
_entity_poly.pdbx_strand_id
1 'polypeptide(L)'
;AISVFGFIACCFVWFNNTAYPSEFYGPTGPEASQAQAFTFLVRDQRLGANVGSAQGPTGLGKYLMRSPTGEVIFGGETMRFWDLRAPWLEPLRGPNGLDLSRLKKDIQPWQERRSAEYMTHAPLGSLNSVGGVATEINAVNYVSPRSWLATSHFVLGFFFFVGHLWHAGRARAAAAGFEKGIDRDFEPVLSMTPLN
;
A
#
# COMPACT_ATOMS: atom_id res chain seq x y z
N ALA A 1 13.02 -18.85 6.01
CA ALA A 1 13.13 -17.67 6.89
C ALA A 1 13.29 -16.37 6.09
N ILE A 2 14.42 -16.15 5.39
CA ILE A 2 14.72 -14.88 4.68
C ILE A 2 13.62 -14.45 3.69
N SER A 3 13.01 -15.39 2.96
CA SER A 3 11.88 -15.08 2.09
C SER A 3 10.73 -14.36 2.82
N VAL A 4 10.32 -14.89 3.97
CA VAL A 4 9.26 -14.30 4.81
C VAL A 4 9.70 -12.93 5.33
N PHE A 5 10.97 -12.76 5.70
CA PHE A 5 11.51 -11.45 6.09
C PHE A 5 11.42 -10.43 4.94
N GLY A 6 11.71 -10.84 3.71
CA GLY A 6 11.57 -10.00 2.52
C GLY A 6 10.13 -9.56 2.29
N PHE A 7 9.16 -10.46 2.41
CA PHE A 7 7.74 -10.12 2.29
C PHE A 7 7.24 -9.23 3.43
N ILE A 8 7.68 -9.47 4.67
CA ILE A 8 7.36 -8.59 5.80
C ILE A 8 7.92 -7.19 5.55
N ALA A 9 9.19 -7.07 5.15
CA ALA A 9 9.83 -5.78 4.86
C ALA A 9 9.12 -5.03 3.72
N CYS A 10 8.73 -5.74 2.66
CA CYS A 10 7.95 -5.19 1.55
C CYS A 10 6.65 -4.53 2.04
N CYS A 11 5.86 -5.22 2.87
CA CYS A 11 4.63 -4.65 3.41
C CYS A 11 4.92 -3.51 4.41
N PHE A 12 5.96 -3.65 5.24
CA PHE A 12 6.27 -2.68 6.29
C PHE A 12 6.59 -1.30 5.71
N VAL A 13 7.46 -1.23 4.70
CA VAL A 13 7.82 0.05 4.05
C VAL A 13 6.65 0.64 3.25
N TRP A 14 5.75 -0.20 2.75
CA TRP A 14 4.61 0.24 1.95
C TRP A 14 3.49 0.88 2.79
N PHE A 15 3.25 0.39 4.00
CA PHE A 15 2.12 0.82 4.83
C PHE A 15 2.51 1.64 6.07
N ASN A 16 3.62 1.31 6.74
CA ASN A 16 3.95 1.93 8.00
C ASN A 16 4.55 3.33 7.78
N ASN A 17 4.01 4.33 8.46
CA ASN A 17 4.54 5.71 8.44
C ASN A 17 5.15 6.15 9.80
N THR A 18 5.29 5.22 10.74
CA THR A 18 5.91 5.46 12.05
C THR A 18 7.40 5.16 12.02
N ALA A 19 7.76 3.92 11.67
CA ALA A 19 9.15 3.47 11.51
C ALA A 19 9.73 3.86 10.13
N TYR A 20 8.86 4.18 9.17
CA TYR A 20 9.24 4.79 7.89
C TYR A 20 8.55 6.16 7.77
N PRO A 21 9.08 7.20 8.45
CA PRO A 21 8.42 8.51 8.48
C PRO A 21 8.26 9.10 7.08
N SER A 22 7.08 9.64 6.79
CA SER A 22 6.77 10.18 5.47
C SER A 22 7.57 11.44 5.13
N GLU A 23 8.15 12.11 6.14
CA GLU A 23 9.13 13.17 5.99
C GLU A 23 10.43 12.73 5.31
N PHE A 24 10.83 11.47 5.46
CA PHE A 24 12.06 10.93 4.87
C PHE A 24 11.79 10.06 3.64
N TYR A 25 10.70 9.30 3.66
CA TYR A 25 10.39 8.30 2.64
C TYR A 25 9.30 8.75 1.65
N GLY A 26 8.74 9.94 1.84
CA GLY A 26 7.53 10.39 1.14
C GLY A 26 6.26 9.69 1.65
N PRO A 27 5.09 10.08 1.16
CA PRO A 27 3.81 9.50 1.58
C PRO A 27 3.69 8.03 1.16
N THR A 28 2.96 7.24 1.95
CA THR A 28 2.47 5.94 1.47
C THR A 28 1.42 6.13 0.36
N GLY A 29 1.09 5.07 -0.38
CA GLY A 29 0.00 5.11 -1.36
C GLY A 29 -1.35 5.54 -0.74
N PRO A 30 -1.78 4.89 0.36
CA PRO A 30 -2.96 5.33 1.12
C PRO A 30 -2.89 6.80 1.57
N GLU A 31 -1.72 7.25 2.03
CA GLU A 31 -1.51 8.61 2.51
C GLU A 31 -1.66 9.66 1.41
N ALA A 32 -1.05 9.44 0.25
CA ALA A 32 -1.16 10.34 -0.90
C ALA A 32 -2.60 10.42 -1.44
N SER A 33 -3.32 9.29 -1.44
CA SER A 33 -4.71 9.24 -1.88
C SER A 33 -5.64 10.03 -0.94
N GLN A 34 -5.49 9.86 0.38
CA GLN A 34 -6.27 10.64 1.35
C GLN A 34 -5.87 12.13 1.34
N ALA A 35 -4.59 12.43 1.11
CA ALA A 35 -4.11 13.79 0.95
C ALA A 35 -4.75 14.51 -0.26
N GLN A 36 -4.98 13.79 -1.37
CA GLN A 36 -5.72 14.32 -2.52
C GLN A 36 -7.16 14.66 -2.14
N ALA A 37 -7.89 13.74 -1.51
CA ALA A 37 -9.28 13.96 -1.10
C ALA A 37 -9.41 15.15 -0.13
N PHE A 38 -8.51 15.22 0.86
CA PHE A 38 -8.45 16.33 1.79
C PHE A 38 -8.19 17.67 1.07
N THR A 39 -7.22 17.71 0.15
CA THR A 39 -6.86 18.94 -0.58
C THR A 39 -8.03 19.51 -1.37
N PHE A 40 -8.79 18.67 -2.07
CA PHE A 40 -9.99 19.11 -2.80
C PHE A 40 -11.16 19.46 -1.88
N LEU A 41 -11.33 18.75 -0.75
CA LEU A 41 -12.31 19.11 0.27
C LEU A 41 -12.05 20.53 0.79
N VAL A 42 -10.81 20.84 1.19
CA VAL A 42 -10.45 22.18 1.69
C VAL A 42 -10.72 23.25 0.63
N ARG A 43 -10.27 23.00 -0.61
CA ARG A 43 -10.44 23.94 -1.72
C ARG A 43 -11.91 24.23 -1.99
N ASP A 44 -12.74 23.20 -2.10
CA ASP A 44 -14.16 23.37 -2.42
C ASP A 44 -14.95 23.98 -1.23
N GLN A 45 -14.57 23.65 0.02
CA GLN A 45 -15.14 24.29 1.20
C GLN A 45 -14.85 25.80 1.22
N ARG A 46 -13.63 26.23 0.86
CA ARG A 46 -13.27 27.66 0.75
C ARG A 46 -14.02 28.37 -0.37
N LEU A 47 -14.43 27.64 -1.41
CA LEU A 47 -15.32 28.15 -2.47
C LEU A 47 -16.80 28.17 -2.06
N GLY A 48 -17.12 27.83 -0.81
CA GLY A 48 -18.49 27.86 -0.27
C GLY A 48 -19.26 26.55 -0.41
N ALA A 49 -18.62 25.45 -0.81
CA ALA A 49 -19.30 24.15 -0.89
C ALA A 49 -19.59 23.58 0.51
N ASN A 50 -20.81 23.09 0.71
CA ASN A 50 -21.18 22.33 1.90
C ASN A 50 -20.69 20.88 1.79
N VAL A 51 -19.45 20.62 2.18
CA VAL A 51 -18.79 19.32 1.99
C VAL A 51 -19.47 18.14 2.68
N GLY A 52 -20.24 18.39 3.75
CA GLY A 52 -21.01 17.37 4.48
C GLY A 52 -22.34 16.98 3.85
N SER A 53 -22.85 17.75 2.89
CA SER A 53 -24.13 17.50 2.20
C SER A 53 -24.01 17.44 0.68
N ALA A 54 -22.78 17.52 0.15
CA ALA A 54 -22.53 17.45 -1.28
C ALA A 54 -22.64 16.01 -1.77
N GLN A 55 -23.72 15.71 -2.49
CA GLN A 55 -23.91 14.42 -3.14
C GLN A 55 -23.05 14.34 -4.41
N GLY A 56 -22.35 13.22 -4.57
CA GLY A 56 -21.60 12.88 -5.78
C GLY A 56 -22.49 12.17 -6.82
N PRO A 57 -21.96 11.92 -8.03
CA PRO A 57 -22.75 11.36 -9.14
C PRO A 57 -23.35 9.97 -8.88
N THR A 58 -22.76 9.19 -7.97
CA THR A 58 -23.21 7.83 -7.62
C THR A 58 -24.29 7.82 -6.54
N GLY A 59 -24.67 8.98 -6.02
CA GLY A 59 -25.57 9.12 -4.89
C GLY A 59 -24.87 9.08 -3.52
N LEU A 60 -23.61 8.65 -3.44
CA LEU A 60 -22.76 8.76 -2.24
C LEU A 60 -22.28 10.20 -2.03
N GLY A 61 -21.79 10.53 -0.84
CA GLY A 61 -21.21 11.85 -0.59
C GLY A 61 -19.91 12.05 -1.37
N LYS A 62 -19.75 13.21 -2.01
CA LYS A 62 -18.61 13.54 -2.86
C LYS A 62 -17.30 13.62 -2.07
N TYR A 63 -17.34 14.23 -0.88
CA TYR A 63 -16.16 14.44 -0.04
C TYR A 63 -16.12 13.55 1.20
N LEU A 64 -17.29 13.29 1.80
CA LEU A 64 -17.43 12.51 3.02
C LEU A 64 -18.50 11.43 2.82
N MET A 65 -18.26 10.24 3.37
CA MET A 65 -19.21 9.13 3.38
C MET A 65 -19.02 8.30 4.65
N ARG A 66 -19.75 7.18 4.78
CA ARG A 66 -19.57 6.23 5.88
C ARG A 66 -18.76 5.02 5.44
N SER A 67 -17.91 4.53 6.34
CA SER A 67 -17.31 3.20 6.25
C SER A 67 -18.39 2.11 6.37
N PRO A 68 -18.06 0.83 6.12
CA PRO A 68 -18.96 -0.30 6.40
C PRO A 68 -19.42 -0.39 7.87
N THR A 69 -18.65 0.17 8.80
CA THR A 69 -18.92 0.15 10.25
C THR A 69 -19.45 1.48 10.79
N GLY A 70 -19.64 2.48 9.93
CA GLY A 70 -20.35 3.72 10.23
C GLY A 70 -19.49 4.94 10.53
N GLU A 71 -18.16 4.82 10.61
CA GLU A 71 -17.24 5.96 10.76
C GLU A 71 -17.32 6.91 9.55
N VAL A 72 -17.15 8.21 9.80
CA VAL A 72 -17.04 9.21 8.74
C VAL A 72 -15.64 9.11 8.11
N ILE A 73 -15.61 8.90 6.80
CA ILE A 73 -14.40 8.72 5.99
C ILE A 73 -14.45 9.62 4.76
N PHE A 74 -13.32 9.78 4.07
CA PHE A 74 -13.30 10.47 2.78
C PHE A 74 -14.05 9.68 1.69
N GLY A 75 -14.68 10.40 0.78
CA GLY A 75 -15.44 9.86 -0.35
C GLY A 75 -14.59 9.49 -1.57
N GLY A 76 -15.24 8.96 -2.60
CA GLY A 76 -14.58 8.55 -3.85
C GLY A 76 -13.74 7.27 -3.69
N GLU A 77 -12.80 7.05 -4.60
CA GLU A 77 -12.01 5.81 -4.61
C GLU A 77 -11.14 5.58 -3.37
N THR A 78 -10.81 6.65 -2.65
CA THR A 78 -10.03 6.59 -1.40
C THR A 78 -10.81 6.03 -0.22
N MET A 79 -12.10 5.69 -0.41
CA MET A 79 -12.87 4.92 0.58
C MET A 79 -12.15 3.64 1.01
N ARG A 80 -11.35 3.04 0.12
CA ARG A 80 -10.54 1.84 0.40
C ARG A 80 -9.36 2.08 1.37
N PHE A 81 -9.01 3.34 1.63
CA PHE A 81 -7.86 3.76 2.43
C PHE A 81 -8.26 4.45 3.73
N TRP A 82 -9.49 4.23 4.20
CA TRP A 82 -10.02 4.85 5.40
C TRP A 82 -9.28 4.48 6.70
N ASP A 83 -8.53 3.37 6.68
CA ASP A 83 -7.66 2.91 7.77
C ASP A 83 -6.38 3.74 7.95
N LEU A 84 -6.08 4.66 7.00
CA LEU A 84 -4.92 5.55 7.14
C LEU A 84 -4.99 6.33 8.45
N ARG A 85 -3.85 6.34 9.15
CA ARG A 85 -3.60 7.26 10.25
C ARG A 85 -2.32 8.05 9.99
N ALA A 86 -2.40 9.37 10.12
CA ALA A 86 -1.28 10.25 9.83
C ALA A 86 -1.32 11.51 10.72
N PRO A 87 -0.17 12.01 11.21
CA PRO A 87 -0.13 13.12 12.16
C PRO A 87 -0.78 14.40 11.62
N TRP A 88 -0.80 14.60 10.30
CA TRP A 88 -1.46 15.74 9.66
C TRP A 88 -2.98 15.61 9.57
N LEU A 89 -3.54 14.40 9.70
CA LEU A 89 -4.98 14.14 9.60
C LEU A 89 -5.64 13.87 10.96
N GLU A 90 -4.93 13.23 11.90
CA GLU A 90 -5.50 12.85 13.20
C GLU A 90 -6.14 13.99 14.01
N PRO A 91 -5.64 15.24 13.99
CA PRO A 91 -6.33 16.34 14.66
C PRO A 91 -7.78 16.55 14.21
N LEU A 92 -8.14 16.12 12.99
CA LEU A 92 -9.47 16.26 12.40
C LEU A 92 -10.37 15.04 12.66
N ARG A 93 -9.87 14.03 13.38
CA ARG A 93 -10.61 12.82 13.73
C ARG A 93 -11.22 12.95 15.14
N GLY A 94 -12.49 12.57 15.26
CA GLY A 94 -13.20 12.39 16.52
C GLY A 94 -13.55 10.91 16.76
N PRO A 95 -14.40 10.60 17.76
CA PRO A 95 -14.76 9.23 18.11
C PRO A 95 -15.45 8.44 16.98
N ASN A 96 -16.12 9.14 16.05
CA ASN A 96 -16.89 8.54 14.95
C ASN A 96 -16.23 8.75 13.57
N GLY A 97 -14.90 8.90 13.52
CA GLY A 97 -14.16 9.20 12.28
C GLY A 97 -13.92 10.70 12.09
N LEU A 98 -13.90 11.18 10.84
CA LEU A 98 -13.66 12.59 10.53
C LEU A 98 -14.76 13.49 11.12
N ASP A 99 -14.37 14.53 11.86
CA ASP A 99 -15.29 15.43 12.52
C ASP A 99 -15.63 16.63 11.62
N LEU A 100 -16.91 16.76 11.25
CA LEU A 100 -17.38 17.82 10.37
C LEU A 100 -17.20 19.23 10.97
N SER A 101 -17.28 19.37 12.30
CA SER A 101 -17.07 20.67 12.95
C SER A 101 -15.61 21.09 12.85
N ARG A 102 -14.68 20.15 13.05
CA ARG A 102 -13.24 20.38 12.91
C ARG A 102 -12.85 20.65 11.45
N LEU A 103 -13.39 19.88 10.51
CA LEU A 103 -13.18 20.14 9.07
C LEU A 103 -13.65 21.55 8.67
N LYS A 104 -14.70 22.07 9.31
CA LYS A 104 -15.20 23.42 9.04
C LYS A 104 -14.35 24.54 9.64
N LYS A 105 -13.71 24.31 10.79
CA LYS A 105 -13.17 25.40 11.63
C LYS A 105 -11.69 25.28 11.99
N ASP A 106 -11.15 24.06 12.00
CA ASP A 106 -9.88 23.77 12.68
C ASP A 106 -8.77 23.34 11.71
N ILE A 107 -9.04 23.32 10.40
CA ILE A 107 -8.02 23.03 9.39
C ILE A 107 -6.93 24.10 9.43
N GLN A 108 -5.68 23.65 9.56
CA GLN A 108 -4.52 24.53 9.64
C GLN A 108 -3.79 24.63 8.30
N PRO A 109 -3.20 25.79 7.96
CA PRO A 109 -2.43 25.95 6.72
C PRO A 109 -1.28 24.95 6.56
N TRP A 110 -0.69 24.45 7.66
CA TRP A 110 0.35 23.44 7.59
C TRP A 110 -0.19 22.05 7.18
N GLN A 111 -1.42 21.70 7.54
CA GLN A 111 -2.08 20.47 7.08
C GLN A 111 -2.36 20.55 5.58
N GLU A 112 -2.79 21.72 5.10
CA GLU A 112 -3.01 21.98 3.66
C GLU A 112 -1.73 21.88 2.85
N ARG A 113 -0.62 22.47 3.34
CA ARG A 113 0.68 22.33 2.68
C ARG A 113 1.14 20.88 2.65
N ARG A 114 1.01 20.17 3.77
CA ARG A 114 1.39 18.77 3.89
C ARG A 114 0.58 17.87 2.95
N SER A 115 -0.73 18.10 2.85
CA SER A 115 -1.58 17.32 1.96
C SER A 115 -1.30 17.62 0.48
N ALA A 116 -1.04 18.89 0.14
CA ALA A 116 -0.67 19.28 -1.22
C ALA A 116 0.68 18.65 -1.63
N GLU A 117 1.67 18.68 -0.73
CA GLU A 117 2.95 17.98 -0.91
C GLU A 117 2.74 16.48 -1.14
N TYR A 118 1.96 15.82 -0.29
CA TYR A 118 1.79 14.37 -0.35
C TYR A 118 0.95 13.90 -1.54
N MET A 119 -0.08 14.64 -1.95
CA MET A 119 -0.83 14.28 -3.16
C MET A 119 0.03 14.42 -4.43
N THR A 120 1.00 15.35 -4.44
CA THR A 120 1.88 15.58 -5.60
C THR A 120 3.11 14.68 -5.62
N HIS A 121 3.42 14.02 -4.50
CA HIS A 121 4.53 13.05 -4.38
C HIS A 121 4.04 11.63 -4.14
N ALA A 122 2.84 11.31 -4.63
CA ALA A 122 2.30 9.95 -4.60
C ALA A 122 3.32 8.94 -5.16
N PRO A 123 3.42 7.72 -4.60
CA PRO A 123 4.44 6.74 -4.97
C PRO A 123 4.18 6.05 -6.33
N LEU A 124 3.98 6.84 -7.38
CA LEU A 124 3.78 6.42 -8.76
C LEU A 124 4.86 7.04 -9.66
N GLY A 125 5.39 6.22 -10.55
CA GLY A 125 6.32 6.66 -11.58
C GLY A 125 6.76 5.48 -12.45
N SER A 126 7.42 5.78 -13.56
CA SER A 126 7.92 4.80 -14.51
C SER A 126 9.30 4.25 -14.09
N LEU A 127 9.72 3.15 -14.73
CA LEU A 127 11.03 2.54 -14.47
C LEU A 127 12.21 3.47 -14.80
N ASN A 128 12.05 4.37 -15.77
CA ASN A 128 13.04 5.40 -16.12
C ASN A 128 12.88 6.69 -15.30
N SER A 129 12.23 6.60 -14.14
CA SER A 129 12.07 7.67 -13.14
C SER A 129 11.22 8.87 -13.56
N VAL A 130 10.24 8.69 -14.46
CA VAL A 130 9.26 9.73 -14.76
C VAL A 130 8.13 9.64 -13.72
N GLY A 131 8.00 10.66 -12.88
CA GLY A 131 7.01 10.70 -11.80
C GLY A 131 5.61 11.00 -12.31
N GLY A 132 4.61 10.41 -11.66
CA GLY A 132 3.21 10.58 -12.00
C GLY A 132 2.55 9.30 -12.53
N VAL A 133 1.40 9.47 -13.18
CA VAL A 133 0.64 8.37 -13.76
C VAL A 133 1.32 7.85 -15.04
N ALA A 134 0.93 6.66 -15.51
CA ALA A 134 1.54 6.04 -16.69
C ALA A 134 1.38 6.85 -18.00
N THR A 135 0.40 7.76 -18.05
CA THR A 135 0.15 8.66 -19.18
C THR A 135 0.76 10.05 -18.99
N GLU A 136 1.56 10.26 -17.95
CA GLU A 136 2.24 11.52 -17.69
C GLU A 136 3.35 11.77 -18.71
N ILE A 137 3.56 13.04 -19.08
CA ILE A 137 4.65 13.44 -19.96
C ILE A 137 5.99 13.44 -19.21
N ASN A 138 7.10 13.36 -19.94
CA ASN A 138 8.45 13.46 -19.35
C ASN A 138 8.71 14.87 -18.82
N ALA A 139 8.43 15.09 -17.53
CA ALA A 139 8.62 16.39 -16.88
C ALA A 139 9.27 16.28 -15.49
N VAL A 140 8.77 15.36 -14.65
CA VAL A 140 9.23 15.24 -13.26
C VAL A 140 10.08 13.98 -13.10
N ASN A 141 11.32 14.13 -12.62
CA ASN A 141 12.20 13.00 -12.31
C ASN A 141 11.97 12.56 -10.86
N TYR A 142 11.07 11.60 -10.64
CA TYR A 142 10.70 11.13 -9.31
C TYR A 142 10.13 9.71 -9.33
N VAL A 143 10.65 8.86 -8.44
CA VAL A 143 10.01 7.61 -7.99
C VAL A 143 10.23 7.52 -6.49
N SER A 144 9.16 7.26 -5.74
CA SER A 144 9.24 7.19 -4.28
C SER A 144 10.24 6.12 -3.82
N PRO A 145 11.04 6.39 -2.77
CA PRO A 145 11.83 5.36 -2.10
C PRO A 145 10.99 4.15 -1.66
N ARG A 146 9.71 4.35 -1.29
CA ARG A 146 8.82 3.25 -0.92
C ARG A 146 8.60 2.27 -2.07
N SER A 147 8.46 2.76 -3.30
CA SER A 147 8.29 1.91 -4.49
C SER A 147 9.56 1.10 -4.76
N TRP A 148 10.73 1.73 -4.70
CA TRP A 148 12.02 1.04 -4.87
C TRP A 148 12.24 -0.04 -3.81
N LEU A 149 12.02 0.30 -2.55
CA LEU A 149 12.22 -0.62 -1.43
C LEU A 149 11.22 -1.78 -1.46
N ALA A 150 9.93 -1.51 -1.67
CA ALA A 150 8.91 -2.57 -1.70
C ALA A 150 9.14 -3.53 -2.86
N THR A 151 9.34 -3.02 -4.08
CA THR A 151 9.52 -3.87 -5.27
C THR A 151 10.79 -4.72 -5.18
N SER A 152 11.92 -4.15 -4.77
CA SER A 152 13.17 -4.90 -4.60
C SER A 152 13.04 -6.01 -3.55
N HIS A 153 12.49 -5.71 -2.37
CA HIS A 153 12.33 -6.71 -1.31
C HIS A 153 11.31 -7.80 -1.67
N PHE A 154 10.28 -7.47 -2.45
CA PHE A 154 9.36 -8.47 -2.97
C PHE A 154 10.05 -9.46 -3.92
N VAL A 155 10.79 -8.95 -4.91
CA VAL A 155 11.52 -9.78 -5.87
C VAL A 155 12.54 -10.67 -5.15
N LEU A 156 13.30 -10.10 -4.21
CA LEU A 156 14.22 -10.86 -3.37
C LEU A 156 13.47 -11.94 -2.58
N GLY A 157 12.42 -11.56 -1.83
CA GLY A 157 11.62 -12.47 -1.01
C GLY A 157 11.08 -13.67 -1.80
N PHE A 158 10.63 -13.44 -3.03
CA PHE A 158 10.19 -14.48 -3.95
C PHE A 158 11.33 -15.43 -4.35
N PHE A 159 12.47 -14.92 -4.84
CA PHE A 159 13.56 -15.81 -5.26
C PHE A 159 14.21 -16.55 -4.09
N PHE A 160 14.24 -15.97 -2.88
CA PHE A 160 14.64 -16.69 -1.67
C PHE A 160 13.68 -17.84 -1.33
N PHE A 161 12.38 -17.72 -1.65
CA PHE A 161 11.42 -18.82 -1.50
C PHE A 161 11.69 -19.94 -2.50
N VAL A 162 11.88 -19.58 -3.77
CA VAL A 162 12.22 -20.55 -4.83
C VAL A 162 13.50 -21.30 -4.47
N GLY A 163 14.54 -20.58 -4.02
CA GLY A 163 15.79 -21.18 -3.52
C GLY A 163 15.56 -22.09 -2.31
N HIS A 164 14.66 -21.73 -1.39
CA HIS A 164 14.29 -22.58 -0.27
C HIS A 164 13.68 -23.91 -0.74
N LEU A 165 12.69 -23.89 -1.64
CA LEU A 165 12.06 -25.10 -2.17
C LEU A 165 13.08 -26.00 -2.86
N TRP A 166 13.90 -25.41 -3.73
CA TRP A 166 14.94 -26.12 -4.47
C TRP A 166 15.92 -26.83 -3.53
N HIS A 167 16.52 -26.08 -2.60
CA HIS A 167 17.56 -26.63 -1.73
C HIS A 167 17.01 -27.55 -0.65
N ALA A 168 15.82 -27.28 -0.09
CA ALA A 168 15.20 -28.15 0.90
C ALA A 168 14.81 -29.51 0.29
N GLY A 169 14.22 -29.49 -0.92
CA GLY A 169 13.88 -30.71 -1.67
C GLY A 169 15.13 -31.54 -1.97
N ARG A 170 16.17 -30.90 -2.54
CA ARG A 170 17.43 -31.58 -2.85
C ARG A 170 18.13 -32.12 -1.60
N ALA A 171 18.15 -31.36 -0.49
CA ALA A 171 18.76 -31.80 0.75
C ALA A 171 18.07 -33.04 1.31
N ARG A 172 16.73 -33.10 1.28
CA ARG A 172 15.98 -34.28 1.72
C ARG A 172 16.23 -35.49 0.81
N ALA A 173 16.20 -35.29 -0.51
CA ALA A 173 16.50 -36.36 -1.47
C ALA A 173 17.93 -36.91 -1.28
N ALA A 174 18.89 -36.03 -1.02
CA ALA A 174 20.28 -36.42 -0.79
C ALA A 174 20.47 -37.16 0.54
N ALA A 175 19.82 -36.70 1.60
CA ALA A 175 19.83 -37.38 2.89
C ALA A 175 19.20 -38.78 2.82
N ALA A 176 18.22 -38.97 1.94
CA ALA A 176 17.59 -40.25 1.66
C ALA A 176 18.27 -41.07 0.55
N GLY A 177 19.31 -40.53 -0.10
CA GLY A 177 20.18 -41.26 -1.03
C GLY A 177 19.67 -41.44 -2.46
N PHE A 178 18.66 -40.69 -2.90
CA PHE A 178 18.08 -40.82 -4.25
C PHE A 178 18.14 -39.52 -5.08
N GLU A 179 18.94 -38.54 -4.68
CA GLU A 179 19.04 -37.25 -5.39
C GLU A 179 19.65 -37.34 -6.78
N LYS A 180 20.36 -38.44 -7.08
CA LYS A 180 21.00 -38.70 -8.38
C LYS A 180 20.15 -39.54 -9.33
N GLY A 181 18.97 -39.95 -8.90
CA GLY A 181 18.07 -40.81 -9.66
C GLY A 181 17.60 -42.01 -8.87
N ILE A 182 16.72 -42.80 -9.49
CA ILE A 182 16.16 -44.02 -8.94
C ILE A 182 17.11 -45.19 -9.24
N ASP A 183 17.34 -46.05 -8.25
CA ASP A 183 18.04 -47.32 -8.46
C ASP A 183 17.18 -48.24 -9.35
N ARG A 184 17.76 -48.68 -10.47
CA ARG A 184 17.05 -49.51 -11.45
C ARG A 184 16.76 -50.92 -10.92
N ASP A 185 17.53 -51.39 -9.94
CA ASP A 185 17.36 -52.71 -9.35
C ASP A 185 16.37 -52.68 -8.16
N PHE A 186 16.09 -51.49 -7.60
CA PHE A 186 15.26 -51.30 -6.41
C PHE A 186 14.30 -50.11 -6.54
N GLU A 187 13.48 -50.09 -7.59
CA GLU A 187 12.47 -49.05 -7.81
C GLU A 187 11.30 -49.16 -6.80
N PRO A 188 11.10 -48.19 -5.88
CA PRO A 188 10.14 -48.35 -4.78
C PRO A 188 8.69 -48.55 -5.22
N VAL A 189 8.28 -47.93 -6.32
CA VAL A 189 6.91 -48.00 -6.84
C VAL A 189 6.54 -49.42 -7.25
N LEU A 190 7.49 -50.24 -7.70
CA LEU A 190 7.24 -51.63 -8.11
C LEU A 190 6.93 -52.57 -6.92
N SER A 191 7.30 -52.17 -5.70
CA SER A 191 6.99 -52.92 -4.47
C SER A 191 5.68 -52.50 -3.81
N MET A 192 5.03 -51.44 -4.29
CA MET A 192 3.76 -50.96 -3.76
C MET A 192 2.58 -51.72 -4.36
N THR A 193 1.50 -51.84 -3.59
CA THR A 193 0.24 -52.40 -4.08
C THR A 193 -0.35 -51.49 -5.16
N PRO A 194 -0.90 -52.03 -6.27
CA PRO A 194 -1.64 -51.23 -7.24
C PRO A 194 -2.78 -50.45 -6.56
N LEU A 195 -3.09 -49.27 -7.08
CA LEU A 195 -4.12 -48.40 -6.50
C LEU A 195 -5.56 -48.86 -6.84
N ASN A 196 -5.72 -49.87 -7.70
CA ASN A 196 -7.01 -50.38 -8.18
C ASN A 196 -7.26 -51.82 -7.71
#